data_AF-A0A7K3Z110-F1
#
_entry.id   AF-A0A7K3Z110-F1
#
_cell.length_a   1.000
_cell.length_b   1.000
_cell.length_c   1.000
_cell.angle_alpha   90.00
_cell.angle_beta   90.00
_cell.angle_gamma   90.00
#
_symmetry.space_group_name_H-M   'P 1'
#
loop_
_entity.id
_entity.type
_entity.pdbx_description
1 polymer ?
#
loop_
_entity_poly.entity_id
_entity_poly.type
_entity_poly.pdbx_seq_one_letter_code
_entity_poly.pdbx_strand_id
1 'polypeptide(L)'
;MVWIQVWSDPNEYIRSEKITSVSYRMAKTAAGQDWIEVVAEPMGRVILQASVRAGEIPRAGPGQKSWLRLVDARARLVMREVIRIISDQEQHSKMVSLHDLVIPDFEQEVPDDLNIEIQVWNIPCHHCHKETPVVYPVGAFFGYMLEFNFLSNLPRMLAEKYPFFKKAPAKETDAGEYRNTCVHCGEPQPDWRVMESYLEITNTPSLVTEKAQITVPLTDEEKIEYRKAGITPGW
;
A
#
# COMPACT_ATOMS: atom_id res chain seq x y z
N MET A 1 -32.76 -15.27 -15.12
CA MET A 1 -32.26 -15.00 -16.48
C MET A 1 -32.15 -13.51 -16.70
N VAL A 2 -30.93 -13.00 -16.84
CA VAL A 2 -30.65 -11.58 -17.11
C VAL A 2 -30.10 -11.47 -18.54
N TRP A 3 -30.42 -10.37 -19.23
CA TRP A 3 -29.81 -10.04 -20.51
C TRP A 3 -28.69 -9.03 -20.28
N ILE A 4 -27.45 -9.45 -20.51
CA ILE A 4 -26.25 -8.64 -20.32
C ILE A 4 -25.90 -7.97 -21.64
N GLN A 5 -25.82 -6.63 -21.66
CA GLN A 5 -25.35 -5.88 -22.82
C GLN A 5 -23.88 -6.18 -23.10
N VAL A 6 -23.51 -6.36 -24.37
CA VAL A 6 -22.11 -6.46 -24.79
C VAL A 6 -21.50 -5.07 -24.79
N TRP A 7 -20.32 -4.93 -24.17
CA TRP A 7 -19.64 -3.64 -24.06
C TRP A 7 -19.29 -3.04 -25.42
N SER A 8 -18.77 -3.87 -26.33
CA SER A 8 -18.32 -3.42 -27.66
C SER A 8 -19.45 -3.17 -28.66
N ASP A 9 -20.66 -3.67 -28.37
CA ASP A 9 -21.83 -3.47 -29.23
C ASP A 9 -23.08 -3.24 -28.36
N PRO A 10 -23.57 -1.99 -28.25
CA PRO A 10 -24.71 -1.67 -27.40
C PRO A 10 -26.03 -2.31 -27.86
N ASN A 11 -26.08 -2.88 -29.08
CA ASN A 11 -27.24 -3.59 -29.60
C ASN A 11 -27.18 -5.11 -29.40
N GLU A 12 -26.03 -5.65 -28.99
CA GLU A 12 -25.86 -7.08 -28.73
C GLU A 12 -26.12 -7.39 -27.24
N TYR A 13 -26.89 -8.44 -26.98
CA TYR A 13 -27.21 -8.90 -25.62
C TYR A 13 -26.99 -10.41 -25.47
N ILE A 14 -26.47 -10.79 -24.31
CA ILE A 14 -26.15 -12.17 -23.95
C ILE A 14 -27.04 -12.61 -22.79
N ARG A 15 -27.67 -13.78 -22.92
CA ARG A 15 -28.41 -14.39 -21.82
C ARG A 15 -27.43 -14.92 -20.78
N SER A 16 -27.62 -14.56 -19.51
CA SER A 16 -26.74 -14.95 -18.40
C SER A 16 -26.50 -16.45 -18.29
N GLU A 17 -27.48 -17.28 -18.62
CA GLU A 17 -27.39 -18.76 -18.65
C GLU A 17 -26.41 -19.32 -19.70
N LYS A 18 -26.03 -18.53 -20.71
CA LYS A 18 -25.02 -18.92 -21.71
C LYS A 18 -23.60 -18.61 -21.25
N ILE A 19 -23.45 -17.89 -20.14
CA ILE A 19 -22.16 -17.52 -19.56
C ILE A 19 -21.78 -18.60 -18.55
N THR A 20 -20.74 -19.38 -18.86
CA THR A 20 -20.25 -20.44 -17.97
C THR A 20 -19.21 -19.93 -16.97
N SER A 21 -18.45 -18.91 -17.36
CA SER A 21 -17.49 -18.21 -16.52
C SER A 21 -17.23 -16.81 -17.05
N VAL A 22 -16.57 -15.99 -16.22
CA VAL A 22 -16.01 -14.72 -16.64
C VAL A 22 -14.49 -14.74 -16.45
N SER A 23 -13.78 -14.14 -17.38
CA SER A 23 -12.34 -13.91 -17.31
C SER A 23 -12.05 -12.42 -17.49
N TYR A 24 -10.81 -11.99 -17.24
CA TYR A 24 -10.38 -10.64 -17.60
C TYR A 24 -9.09 -10.66 -18.39
N ARG A 25 -8.89 -9.60 -19.17
CA ARG A 25 -7.63 -9.30 -19.84
C ARG A 25 -7.35 -7.81 -19.79
N MET A 26 -6.07 -7.45 -19.91
CA MET A 26 -5.66 -6.05 -20.02
C MET A 26 -6.16 -5.44 -21.33
N ALA A 27 -6.80 -4.28 -21.23
CA ALA A 27 -7.19 -3.50 -22.39
C ALA A 27 -6.00 -2.67 -22.89
N LYS A 28 -5.77 -2.65 -24.20
CA LYS A 28 -4.79 -1.75 -24.81
C LYS A 28 -5.44 -0.38 -25.01
N THR A 29 -5.34 0.50 -24.02
CA THR A 29 -5.80 1.89 -24.18
C THR A 29 -4.67 2.78 -24.69
N ALA A 30 -5.01 3.81 -25.47
CA ALA A 30 -4.06 4.74 -26.07
C ALA A 30 -3.36 5.66 -25.05
N ALA A 31 -3.80 5.67 -23.78
CA ALA A 31 -3.44 6.67 -22.77
C ALA A 31 -2.62 6.15 -21.59
N GLY A 32 -2.03 4.94 -21.67
CA GLY A 32 -1.23 4.38 -20.57
C GLY A 32 -2.05 4.12 -19.29
N GLN A 33 -3.38 4.16 -19.39
CA GLN A 33 -4.29 3.89 -18.30
C GLN A 33 -4.49 2.38 -18.15
N ASP A 34 -4.69 1.97 -16.91
CA ASP A 34 -4.86 0.61 -16.50
C ASP A 34 -6.35 0.22 -16.59
N TRP A 35 -6.70 -0.44 -17.68
CA TRP A 35 -8.06 -0.90 -17.95
C TRP A 35 -8.06 -2.40 -18.12
N ILE A 36 -9.14 -3.02 -17.65
CA ILE A 36 -9.43 -4.42 -17.90
C ILE A 36 -10.68 -4.55 -18.75
N GLU A 37 -10.74 -5.61 -19.55
CA GLU A 37 -11.94 -6.10 -20.20
C GLU A 37 -12.40 -7.37 -19.49
N VAL A 38 -13.65 -7.40 -19.03
CA VAL A 38 -14.29 -8.61 -18.52
C VAL A 38 -14.94 -9.33 -19.68
N VAL A 39 -14.59 -10.60 -19.86
CA VAL A 39 -14.98 -11.43 -21.00
C VAL A 39 -15.92 -12.54 -20.51
N ALA A 40 -17.07 -12.67 -21.17
CA ALA A 40 -18.01 -13.75 -20.95
C ALA A 40 -17.62 -14.98 -21.78
N GLU A 41 -17.39 -16.10 -21.09
CA GLU A 41 -17.05 -17.39 -21.71
C GLU A 41 -18.30 -18.27 -21.87
N PRO A 42 -18.36 -19.15 -22.89
CA PRO A 42 -17.33 -19.43 -23.90
C PRO A 42 -17.38 -18.51 -25.12
N MET A 43 -18.25 -17.50 -25.10
CA MET A 43 -18.56 -16.67 -26.28
C MET A 43 -17.45 -15.68 -26.63
N GLY A 44 -16.49 -15.46 -25.72
CA GLY A 44 -15.37 -14.54 -25.92
C GLY A 44 -15.82 -13.09 -26.09
N ARG A 45 -16.98 -12.72 -25.53
CA ARG A 45 -17.57 -11.38 -25.66
C ARG A 45 -17.19 -10.50 -24.49
N VAL A 46 -16.74 -9.28 -24.77
CA VAL A 46 -16.47 -8.29 -23.72
C VAL A 46 -17.79 -7.73 -23.23
N ILE A 47 -18.09 -7.89 -21.94
CA ILE A 47 -19.35 -7.46 -21.32
C ILE A 47 -19.17 -6.25 -20.40
N LEU A 48 -17.93 -5.91 -20.06
CA LEU A 48 -17.58 -4.71 -19.31
C LEU A 48 -16.13 -4.32 -19.62
N GLN A 49 -15.86 -3.02 -19.74
CA GLN A 49 -14.52 -2.47 -19.64
C GLN A 49 -14.47 -1.56 -18.41
N ALA A 50 -13.51 -1.78 -17.52
CA ALA A 50 -13.40 -1.06 -16.26
C ALA A 50 -11.97 -0.57 -16.03
N SER A 51 -11.81 0.68 -15.61
CA SER A 51 -10.51 1.21 -15.19
C SER A 51 -10.21 0.62 -13.82
N VAL A 52 -9.03 0.04 -13.62
CA VAL A 52 -8.63 -0.49 -12.31
C VAL A 52 -7.82 0.51 -11.50
N ARG A 53 -7.69 1.77 -11.93
CA ARG A 53 -7.04 2.92 -11.24
C ARG A 53 -5.68 2.65 -10.58
N ALA A 54 -4.93 1.67 -11.03
CA ALA A 54 -3.58 1.28 -10.64
C ALA A 54 -2.50 2.27 -11.09
N GLY A 55 -2.86 3.27 -11.92
CA GLY A 55 -1.93 4.30 -12.38
C GLY A 55 -1.06 3.82 -13.55
N GLU A 56 -0.04 4.61 -13.89
CA GLU A 56 0.81 4.34 -15.06
C GLU A 56 1.58 3.03 -14.93
N ILE A 57 1.67 2.30 -16.05
CA ILE A 57 2.42 1.04 -16.14
C ILE A 57 3.91 1.32 -15.92
N PRO A 58 4.57 0.72 -14.90
CA PRO A 58 6.00 0.87 -14.70
C PRO A 58 6.80 0.36 -15.89
N ARG A 59 7.83 1.11 -16.32
CA ARG A 59 8.63 0.79 -17.51
C ARG A 59 9.44 -0.52 -17.39
N ALA A 60 9.88 -0.90 -16.18
CA ALA A 60 10.50 -2.19 -15.85
C ALA A 60 10.77 -2.32 -14.33
N GLY A 61 11.07 -3.54 -13.86
CA GLY A 61 11.62 -3.80 -12.51
C GLY A 61 10.61 -4.33 -11.47
N PRO A 62 10.99 -4.36 -10.17
CA PRO A 62 10.14 -4.86 -9.08
C PRO A 62 8.75 -4.21 -9.02
N GLY A 63 8.66 -2.93 -9.41
CA GLY A 63 7.39 -2.19 -9.48
C GLY A 63 6.37 -2.78 -10.45
N GLN A 64 6.80 -3.45 -11.52
CA GLN A 64 5.89 -4.07 -12.49
C GLN A 64 5.12 -5.25 -11.89
N LYS A 65 5.78 -6.05 -11.03
CA LYS A 65 5.15 -7.20 -10.37
C LYS A 65 4.11 -6.75 -9.34
N SER A 66 4.41 -5.70 -8.58
CA SER A 66 3.47 -5.10 -7.62
C SER A 66 2.28 -4.47 -8.34
N TRP A 67 2.52 -3.74 -9.42
CA TRP A 67 1.48 -3.16 -10.26
C TRP A 67 0.54 -4.23 -10.85
N LEU A 68 1.09 -5.32 -11.39
CA LEU A 68 0.28 -6.44 -11.91
C LEU A 68 -0.57 -7.08 -10.80
N ARG A 69 -0.04 -7.25 -9.58
CA ARG A 69 -0.82 -7.77 -8.46
C ARG A 69 -1.99 -6.86 -8.09
N LEU A 70 -1.80 -5.55 -8.13
CA LEU A 70 -2.87 -4.58 -7.87
C LEU A 70 -3.97 -4.66 -8.93
N VAL A 71 -3.58 -4.69 -10.20
CA VAL A 71 -4.48 -4.91 -11.33
C VAL A 71 -5.28 -6.20 -11.14
N ASP A 72 -4.61 -7.32 -10.83
CA ASP A 72 -5.24 -8.62 -10.63
C ASP A 72 -6.24 -8.61 -9.45
N ALA A 73 -5.88 -7.97 -8.33
CA ALA A 73 -6.74 -7.85 -7.17
C ALA A 73 -8.02 -7.06 -7.49
N ARG A 74 -7.87 -5.90 -8.14
CA ARG A 74 -9.00 -5.05 -8.54
C ARG A 74 -9.85 -5.69 -9.62
N ALA A 75 -9.24 -6.40 -10.57
CA ALA A 75 -9.95 -7.20 -11.56
C ALA A 75 -10.82 -8.28 -10.94
N ARG A 76 -10.34 -8.97 -9.91
CA ARG A 76 -11.12 -9.97 -9.17
C ARG A 76 -12.33 -9.36 -8.45
N LEU A 77 -12.21 -8.14 -7.93
CA LEU A 77 -13.34 -7.43 -7.32
C LEU A 77 -14.41 -7.09 -8.36
N VAL A 78 -14.01 -6.55 -9.51
CA VAL A 78 -14.92 -6.28 -10.64
C VAL A 78 -15.61 -7.57 -11.09
N MET A 79 -14.84 -8.64 -11.32
CA MET A 79 -15.41 -9.92 -11.74
C MET A 79 -16.38 -10.48 -10.70
N ARG A 80 -16.13 -10.30 -9.40
CA ARG A 80 -17.04 -10.74 -8.34
C ARG A 80 -18.39 -10.03 -8.43
N GLU A 81 -18.40 -8.71 -8.64
CA GLU A 81 -19.64 -7.96 -8.82
C GLU A 81 -20.37 -8.36 -10.10
N VAL A 82 -19.65 -8.57 -11.21
CA VAL A 82 -20.23 -9.08 -12.45
C VAL A 82 -20.87 -10.46 -12.23
N ILE A 83 -20.19 -11.38 -11.56
CA ILE A 83 -20.73 -12.71 -11.22
C ILE A 83 -21.98 -12.58 -10.35
N ARG A 84 -21.96 -11.69 -9.36
CA ARG A 84 -23.11 -11.42 -8.49
C ARG A 84 -24.32 -10.98 -9.30
N ILE A 85 -24.15 -10.03 -10.22
CA ILE A 85 -25.23 -9.52 -11.09
C ILE A 85 -25.75 -10.60 -12.04
N ILE A 86 -24.86 -11.37 -12.68
CA ILE A 86 -25.23 -12.46 -13.60
C ILE A 86 -26.05 -13.54 -12.88
N SER A 87 -25.73 -13.78 -11.60
CA SER A 87 -26.35 -14.83 -10.76
C SER A 87 -27.57 -14.34 -9.98
N ASP A 88 -27.87 -13.03 -10.01
CA ASP A 88 -28.92 -12.42 -9.20
C ASP A 88 -30.31 -12.86 -9.67
N GLN A 89 -31.03 -13.55 -8.79
CA GLN A 89 -32.37 -14.05 -9.09
C GLN A 89 -33.43 -12.95 -9.22
N GLU A 90 -33.23 -11.80 -8.59
CA GLU A 90 -34.19 -10.69 -8.61
C GLU A 90 -34.12 -9.90 -9.93
N GLN A 91 -33.02 -10.04 -10.67
CA GLN A 91 -32.84 -9.41 -11.98
C GLN A 91 -33.38 -10.27 -13.12
N HIS A 92 -33.98 -11.41 -12.80
CA HIS A 92 -34.60 -12.30 -13.78
C HIS A 92 -35.63 -11.51 -14.61
N SER A 93 -35.38 -11.38 -15.92
CA SER A 93 -36.12 -10.65 -16.96
C SER A 93 -35.61 -9.25 -17.33
N LYS A 94 -34.60 -8.69 -16.66
CA LYS A 94 -34.07 -7.35 -16.98
C LYS A 94 -32.98 -7.40 -18.06
N MET A 95 -32.97 -6.37 -18.92
CA MET A 95 -31.80 -6.02 -19.73
C MET A 95 -30.95 -5.06 -18.92
N VAL A 96 -29.67 -5.37 -18.75
CA VAL A 96 -28.75 -4.58 -17.92
C VAL A 96 -27.50 -4.23 -18.68
N SER A 97 -27.06 -2.98 -18.50
CA SER A 97 -25.69 -2.58 -18.80
C SER A 97 -24.85 -2.74 -17.55
N LEU A 98 -23.80 -3.57 -17.62
CA LEU A 98 -22.90 -3.75 -16.47
C LEU A 98 -22.14 -2.46 -16.12
N HIS A 99 -21.96 -1.57 -17.08
CA HIS A 99 -21.33 -0.27 -16.85
C HIS A 99 -22.11 0.59 -15.85
N ASP A 100 -23.44 0.50 -15.86
CA ASP A 100 -24.30 1.32 -15.00
C ASP A 100 -24.52 0.69 -13.61
N LEU A 101 -24.24 -0.61 -13.48
CA LEU A 101 -24.46 -1.38 -12.25
C LEU A 101 -23.16 -1.67 -11.49
N VAL A 102 -22.06 -1.79 -12.22
CA VAL A 102 -20.73 -1.98 -11.65
C VAL A 102 -20.07 -0.62 -11.59
N ILE A 103 -20.29 0.10 -10.49
CA ILE A 103 -19.53 1.31 -10.17
C ILE A 103 -18.24 0.84 -9.52
N PRO A 104 -17.07 0.93 -10.19
CA PRO A 104 -15.82 0.54 -9.61
C PRO A 104 -15.36 1.68 -8.70
N ASP A 105 -15.90 1.75 -7.49
CA ASP A 105 -15.35 2.64 -6.48
C ASP A 105 -14.17 1.93 -5.82
N PHE A 106 -13.01 2.05 -6.45
CA PHE A 106 -11.76 1.58 -5.88
C PHE A 106 -11.26 2.62 -4.88
N GLU A 107 -11.87 2.67 -3.71
CA GLU A 107 -11.18 3.20 -2.55
C GLU A 107 -10.12 2.16 -2.16
N GLN A 108 -8.85 2.45 -2.49
CA GLN A 108 -7.78 1.80 -1.74
C GLN A 108 -7.94 2.30 -0.32
N GLU A 109 -8.45 1.46 0.58
CA GLU A 109 -8.52 1.77 2.01
C GLU A 109 -7.12 2.17 2.46
N VAL A 110 -6.93 3.47 2.60
CA VAL A 110 -5.74 4.03 3.22
C VAL A 110 -6.04 3.99 4.70
N PRO A 111 -5.22 3.32 5.52
CA PRO A 111 -5.44 3.36 6.95
C PRO A 111 -5.32 4.82 7.41
N ASP A 112 -6.24 5.28 8.25
CA ASP A 112 -6.12 6.60 8.88
C ASP A 112 -4.89 6.66 9.79
N ASP A 113 -4.54 5.52 10.39
CA ASP A 113 -3.40 5.35 11.27
C ASP A 113 -2.57 4.11 10.92
N LEU A 114 -1.25 4.22 11.03
CA LEU A 114 -0.32 3.11 10.90
C LEU A 114 0.13 2.62 12.28
N ASN A 115 -0.08 1.33 12.57
CA ASN A 115 0.50 0.71 13.77
C ASN A 115 1.93 0.26 13.48
N ILE A 116 2.89 0.85 14.18
CA ILE A 116 4.32 0.62 13.97
C ILE A 116 4.91 0.01 15.23
N GLU A 117 5.61 -1.11 15.09
CA GLU A 117 6.43 -1.64 16.18
C GLU A 117 7.68 -0.77 16.31
N ILE A 118 7.98 -0.34 17.52
CA ILE A 118 9.18 0.39 17.88
C ILE A 118 10.02 -0.51 18.78
N GLN A 119 11.30 -0.65 18.44
CA GLN A 119 12.25 -1.40 19.25
C GLN A 119 13.28 -0.46 19.87
N VAL A 120 13.66 -0.76 21.12
CA VAL A 120 14.73 -0.07 21.84
C VAL A 120 15.78 -1.08 22.25
N TRP A 121 17.05 -0.70 22.13
CA TRP A 121 18.19 -1.48 22.60
C TRP A 121 19.36 -0.54 22.90
N ASN A 122 20.46 -1.08 23.42
CA ASN A 122 21.67 -0.30 23.70
C ASN A 122 22.74 -0.56 22.65
N ILE A 123 23.45 0.51 22.26
CA ILE A 123 24.67 0.43 21.45
C ILE A 123 25.77 1.26 22.12
N PRO A 124 27.06 0.94 21.86
CA PRO A 124 28.14 1.82 22.28
C PRO A 124 28.08 3.13 21.49
N CYS A 125 28.12 4.26 22.20
CA CYS A 125 28.16 5.59 21.59
C CYS A 125 29.36 5.73 20.64
N HIS A 126 29.14 6.28 19.45
CA HIS A 126 30.22 6.48 18.48
C HIS A 126 31.32 7.46 18.95
N HIS A 127 30.98 8.36 19.88
CA HIS A 127 31.87 9.41 20.38
C HIS A 127 32.52 9.05 21.72
N CYS A 128 31.72 8.73 22.74
CA CYS A 128 32.23 8.46 24.09
C CYS A 128 32.31 6.97 24.45
N HIS A 129 31.90 6.06 23.55
CA HIS A 129 31.93 4.60 23.69
C HIS A 129 31.13 4.00 24.85
N LYS A 130 30.45 4.81 25.67
CA LYS A 130 29.52 4.33 26.68
C LYS A 130 28.24 3.80 26.01
N GLU A 131 27.70 2.72 26.54
CA GLU A 131 26.40 2.17 26.13
C GLU A 131 25.31 3.23 26.27
N THR A 132 24.49 3.37 25.23
CA THR A 132 23.38 4.32 25.21
C THR A 132 22.17 3.67 24.53
N PRO A 133 20.95 3.95 25.02
CA PRO A 133 19.75 3.48 24.35
C PRO A 133 19.59 4.16 22.99
N VAL A 134 19.06 3.40 22.04
CA VAL A 134 18.61 3.87 20.74
C VAL A 134 17.25 3.28 20.43
N VAL A 135 16.44 4.01 19.67
CA VAL A 135 15.13 3.60 19.22
C VAL A 135 15.13 3.43 17.70
N TYR A 136 14.36 2.48 17.18
CA TYR A 136 14.16 2.27 15.75
C TYR A 136 12.74 1.78 15.42
N PRO A 137 12.09 2.34 14.41
CA PRO A 137 10.82 1.83 13.92
C PRO A 137 11.02 0.59 13.05
N VAL A 138 10.29 -0.47 13.36
CA VAL A 138 10.35 -1.76 12.68
C VAL A 138 9.19 -1.87 11.70
N GLY A 139 9.54 -2.24 10.47
CA GLY A 139 8.60 -2.51 9.41
C GLY A 139 8.97 -1.81 8.13
N ALA A 140 8.01 -1.80 7.22
CA ALA A 140 8.12 -1.13 5.95
C ALA A 140 6.85 -0.32 5.69
N PHE A 141 7.01 0.88 5.17
CA PHE A 141 5.93 1.64 4.57
C PHE A 141 6.29 1.82 3.10
N PHE A 142 5.36 1.56 2.20
CA PHE A 142 5.63 1.53 0.75
C PHE A 142 6.60 0.44 0.24
N GLY A 143 6.85 -0.62 1.02
CA GLY A 143 7.90 -1.60 0.68
C GLY A 143 9.32 -1.06 0.84
N TYR A 144 9.47 0.15 1.37
CA TYR A 144 10.72 0.72 1.85
C TYR A 144 10.80 0.53 3.36
N MET A 145 12.02 0.32 3.86
CA MET A 145 12.27 0.28 5.30
C MET A 145 11.82 1.60 5.93
N LEU A 146 11.13 1.51 7.07
CA LEU A 146 10.62 2.72 7.71
C LEU A 146 11.80 3.50 8.32
N GLU A 147 12.19 4.60 7.69
CA GLU A 147 13.20 5.49 8.25
C GLU A 147 12.56 6.45 9.27
N PHE A 148 13.37 6.95 10.20
CA PHE A 148 12.92 7.80 11.31
C PHE A 148 12.03 8.96 10.87
N ASN A 149 12.45 9.66 9.82
CA ASN A 149 11.86 10.89 9.33
C ASN A 149 10.95 10.66 8.11
N PHE A 150 10.56 9.40 7.85
CA PHE A 150 9.77 9.04 6.69
C PHE A 150 8.29 9.42 6.82
N LEU A 151 7.73 9.32 8.03
CA LEU A 151 6.38 9.78 8.36
C LEU A 151 6.49 11.08 9.16
N SER A 152 5.71 12.08 8.79
CA SER A 152 5.72 13.44 9.37
C SER A 152 5.47 13.42 10.88
N ASN A 153 4.56 12.56 11.35
CA ASN A 153 4.17 12.48 12.75
C ASN A 153 5.10 11.59 13.60
N LEU A 154 5.77 10.60 12.99
CA LEU A 154 6.53 9.59 13.74
C LEU A 154 7.72 10.18 14.54
N PRO A 155 8.60 11.04 13.97
CA PRO A 155 9.73 11.62 14.71
C PRO A 155 9.31 12.33 15.99
N ARG A 156 8.23 13.11 15.92
CA ARG A 156 7.70 13.86 17.06
C ARG A 156 7.19 12.93 18.14
N MET A 157 6.43 11.90 17.75
CA MET A 157 5.90 10.91 18.70
C MET A 157 7.03 10.11 19.36
N LEU A 158 8.08 9.75 18.61
CA LEU A 158 9.26 9.10 19.17
C LEU A 158 9.98 10.02 20.17
N ALA A 159 10.12 11.31 19.87
CA ALA A 159 10.78 12.26 20.77
C ALA A 159 9.98 12.55 22.05
N GLU A 160 8.65 12.53 21.97
CA GLU A 160 7.76 12.66 23.14
C GLU A 160 7.90 11.46 24.08
N LYS A 161 8.07 10.26 23.51
CA LYS A 161 8.17 9.02 24.29
C LYS A 161 9.59 8.71 24.77
N TYR A 162 10.61 8.98 23.96
CA TYR A 162 11.99 8.60 24.20
C TYR A 162 12.87 9.85 24.31
N PRO A 163 13.24 10.30 25.53
CA PRO A 163 13.99 11.54 25.75
C PRO A 163 15.39 11.58 25.11
N PHE A 164 15.94 10.43 24.72
CA PHE A 164 17.20 10.31 24.00
C PHE A 164 17.04 10.43 22.48
N PHE A 165 15.82 10.56 21.96
CA PHE A 165 15.55 10.84 20.55
C PHE A 165 15.16 12.31 20.39
N LYS A 166 16.04 13.13 19.82
CA LYS A 166 15.93 14.60 19.87
C LYS A 166 16.05 15.22 18.50
N LYS A 167 15.36 16.35 18.33
CA LYS A 167 15.54 17.23 17.17
C LYS A 167 16.88 17.97 17.28
N ALA A 168 17.72 17.85 16.26
CA ALA A 168 18.99 18.54 16.16
C ALA A 168 19.07 19.33 14.84
N PRO A 169 19.82 20.44 14.77
CA PRO A 169 20.05 21.15 13.52
C PRO A 169 20.72 20.24 12.50
N ALA A 170 20.16 20.14 11.29
CA ALA A 170 20.81 19.47 10.18
C ALA A 170 21.75 20.47 9.48
N LYS A 171 22.92 20.03 9.02
CA LYS A 171 23.91 20.91 8.36
C LYS A 171 23.40 21.55 7.06
N GLU A 172 22.35 20.99 6.46
CA GLU A 172 21.91 21.32 5.09
C GLU A 172 20.45 21.80 5.01
N THR A 173 19.70 21.76 6.12
CA THR A 173 18.30 22.22 6.15
C THR A 173 17.99 22.95 7.46
N ASP A 174 17.32 24.11 7.36
CA ASP A 174 16.80 24.87 8.51
C ASP A 174 15.75 24.08 9.31
N ALA A 175 15.24 22.97 8.76
CA ALA A 175 14.17 22.19 9.32
C ALA A 175 14.57 21.38 10.55
N GLY A 176 15.85 21.02 10.70
CA GLY A 176 16.35 20.14 11.77
C GLY A 176 15.78 18.72 11.68
N GLU A 177 16.58 17.72 12.06
CA GLU A 177 16.20 16.31 11.97
C GLU A 177 16.16 15.67 13.35
N TYR A 178 15.23 14.74 13.55
CA TYR A 178 15.21 13.95 14.76
C TYR A 178 16.18 12.78 14.66
N ARG A 179 16.99 12.60 15.70
CA ARG A 179 18.05 11.60 15.76
C ARG A 179 18.17 11.02 17.17
N ASN A 180 18.68 9.80 17.23
CA ASN A 180 19.13 9.21 18.50
C ASN A 180 20.30 10.04 19.05
N THR A 181 20.37 10.25 20.36
CA THR A 181 21.44 11.01 21.04
C THR A 181 21.95 10.24 22.25
N CYS A 182 23.27 10.30 22.46
CA CYS A 182 23.88 9.61 23.59
C CYS A 182 23.43 10.23 24.92
N VAL A 183 22.93 9.40 25.84
CA VAL A 183 22.50 9.87 27.19
C VAL A 183 23.67 10.34 28.05
N HIS A 184 24.91 10.01 27.69
CA HIS A 184 26.10 10.36 28.47
C HIS A 184 26.85 11.59 27.98
N CYS A 185 26.97 11.79 26.65
CA CYS A 185 27.70 12.92 26.08
C CYS A 185 26.83 13.85 25.22
N GLY A 186 25.56 13.52 24.99
CA GLY A 186 24.65 14.32 24.17
C GLY A 186 24.86 14.20 22.66
N GLU A 187 25.93 13.53 22.21
CA GLU A 187 26.28 13.45 20.79
C GLU A 187 25.26 12.61 19.99
N PRO A 188 24.78 13.11 18.84
CA PRO A 188 23.88 12.35 17.95
C PRO A 188 24.50 11.03 17.49
N GLN A 189 23.75 9.94 17.52
CA GLN A 189 24.17 8.69 16.89
C GLN A 189 23.87 8.75 15.39
N PRO A 190 24.84 8.40 14.52
CA PRO A 190 24.59 8.36 13.08
C PRO A 190 23.53 7.32 12.72
N ASP A 191 22.59 7.69 11.85
CA ASP A 191 21.45 6.83 11.47
C ASP A 191 21.93 5.50 10.86
N TRP A 192 22.98 5.52 10.04
CA TRP A 192 23.57 4.32 9.45
C TRP A 192 24.06 3.32 10.51
N ARG A 193 24.59 3.80 11.64
CA ARG A 193 25.08 2.95 12.73
C ARG A 193 23.93 2.32 13.51
N VAL A 194 22.85 3.08 13.73
CA VAL A 194 21.64 2.55 14.36
C VAL A 194 20.99 1.50 13.45
N MET A 195 20.95 1.77 12.14
CA MET A 195 20.45 0.83 11.13
C MET A 195 21.30 -0.46 11.05
N GLU A 196 22.63 -0.37 11.04
CA GLU A 196 23.50 -1.55 11.08
C GLU A 196 23.24 -2.41 12.31
N SER A 197 23.14 -1.77 13.49
CA SER A 197 22.83 -2.46 14.73
C SER A 197 21.43 -3.11 14.71
N TYR A 198 20.45 -2.46 14.09
CA TYR A 198 19.12 -3.06 13.88
C TYR A 198 19.20 -4.36 13.07
N LEU A 199 19.97 -4.37 11.97
CA LEU A 199 20.16 -5.57 11.15
C LEU A 199 20.81 -6.72 11.94
N GLU A 200 21.71 -6.43 12.87
CA GLU A 200 22.27 -7.43 13.79
C GLU A 200 21.21 -7.97 14.77
N ILE A 201 20.34 -7.09 15.28
CA ILE A 201 19.31 -7.42 16.26
C ILE A 201 18.17 -8.24 15.65
N THR A 202 17.87 -8.07 14.36
CA THR A 202 16.92 -8.96 13.68
C THR A 202 17.35 -10.44 13.78
N ASN A 203 18.65 -10.71 13.92
CA ASN A 203 19.20 -12.05 14.13
C ASN A 203 19.42 -12.39 15.62
N THR A 204 19.34 -11.40 16.51
CA THR A 204 19.53 -11.57 17.95
C THR A 204 18.45 -10.83 18.76
N PRO A 205 17.18 -11.27 18.71
CA PRO A 205 16.06 -10.50 19.29
C PRO A 205 16.13 -10.32 20.81
N SER A 206 16.95 -11.11 21.50
CA SER A 206 17.19 -11.00 22.95
C SER A 206 17.92 -9.72 23.37
N LEU A 207 18.53 -8.99 22.43
CA LEU A 207 19.18 -7.70 22.68
C LEU A 207 18.20 -6.53 22.73
N VAL A 208 16.96 -6.73 22.28
CA VAL A 208 15.88 -5.74 22.38
C VAL A 208 15.47 -5.61 23.84
N THR A 209 15.61 -4.40 24.40
CA THR A 209 15.27 -4.11 25.79
C THR A 209 13.82 -3.66 25.95
N GLU A 210 13.23 -3.07 24.90
CA GLU A 210 11.81 -2.67 24.87
C GLU A 210 11.22 -2.91 23.48
N LYS A 211 9.97 -3.39 23.46
CA LYS A 211 9.11 -3.37 22.28
C LYS A 211 7.86 -2.56 22.59
N ALA A 212 7.51 -1.65 21.72
CA ALA A 212 6.32 -0.83 21.84
C ALA A 212 5.55 -0.79 20.53
N GLN A 213 4.25 -0.57 20.62
CA GLN A 213 3.42 -0.23 19.45
C GLN A 213 3.10 1.25 19.52
N ILE A 214 3.29 1.97 18.41
CA ILE A 214 2.86 3.36 18.25
C ILE A 214 1.92 3.44 17.06
N THR A 215 0.74 4.02 17.29
CA THR A 215 -0.26 4.31 16.25
C THR A 215 0.01 5.70 15.70
N VAL A 216 0.51 5.78 14.47
CA VAL A 216 0.91 7.02 13.81
C VAL A 216 -0.19 7.48 12.85
N PRO A 217 -0.84 8.63 13.09
CA PRO A 217 -1.83 9.15 12.15
C PRO A 217 -1.15 9.60 10.86
N LEU A 218 -1.71 9.20 9.72
CA LEU A 218 -1.22 9.63 8.41
C LEU A 218 -1.79 11.01 8.05
N THR A 219 -0.94 11.87 7.49
CA THR A 219 -1.33 13.13 6.88
C THR A 219 -2.04 12.91 5.54
N ASP A 220 -2.79 13.91 5.07
CA ASP A 220 -3.47 13.81 3.76
C ASP A 220 -2.48 13.57 2.61
N GLU A 221 -1.28 14.16 2.68
CA GLU A 221 -0.21 13.95 1.70
C GLU A 221 0.31 12.52 1.73
N GLU A 222 0.59 11.95 2.91
CA GLU A 222 1.01 10.55 3.06
C GLU A 222 -0.09 9.58 2.59
N LYS A 223 -1.36 9.92 2.82
CA LYS A 223 -2.50 9.15 2.30
C LYS A 223 -2.57 9.20 0.78
N ILE A 224 -2.28 10.35 0.17
CA ILE A 224 -2.21 10.50 -1.29
C ILE A 224 -1.06 9.65 -1.84
N GLU A 225 0.13 9.69 -1.23
CA GLU A 225 1.25 8.84 -1.63
C GLU A 225 0.90 7.36 -1.46
N TYR A 226 0.21 6.96 -0.39
CA TYR A 226 -0.29 5.59 -0.15
C TYR A 226 -1.12 5.07 -1.32
N ARG A 227 -2.04 5.91 -1.79
CA ARG A 227 -2.90 5.62 -2.95
C ARG A 227 -2.08 5.52 -4.25
N LYS A 228 -1.07 6.38 -4.44
CA LYS A 228 -0.21 6.34 -5.63
C LYS A 228 0.67 5.09 -5.69
N ALA A 229 1.13 4.59 -4.55
CA ALA A 229 2.03 3.43 -4.52
C ALA A 229 1.33 2.09 -4.77
N GLY A 230 0.00 2.03 -4.66
CA GLY A 230 -0.77 0.86 -5.10
C GLY A 230 -0.53 -0.41 -4.28
N ILE A 231 -0.11 -0.29 -3.02
CA ILE A 231 0.16 -1.43 -2.12
C ILE A 231 -1.05 -1.66 -1.20
N THR A 232 -1.68 -2.83 -1.30
CA THR A 232 -2.59 -3.34 -0.26
C THR A 232 -1.79 -3.74 0.99
N PRO A 233 -2.25 -3.45 2.22
CA PRO A 233 -1.75 -4.11 3.42
C PRO A 233 -1.82 -5.62 3.21
N GLY A 234 -0.69 -6.31 3.38
CA GLY A 234 -0.65 -7.76 3.34
C GLY A 234 -1.46 -8.33 4.49
N TRP A 235 -2.45 -9.15 4.16
CA TRP A 235 -3.02 -10.16 5.05
C TRP A 235 -2.19 -11.43 4.96
#